data_AF-A0AAN8RT59-F1
#
_entry.id   AF-A0AAN8RT59-F1
#
_cell.length_a   1.000
_cell.length_b   1.000
_cell.length_c   1.000
_cell.angle_alpha   90.00
_cell.angle_beta   90.00
_cell.angle_gamma   90.00
#
_symmetry.space_group_name_H-M   'P 1'
#
loop_
_entity.id
_entity.type
_entity.pdbx_description
1 polymer ?
#
loop_
_entity_poly.entity_id
_entity_poly.type
_entity_poly.pdbx_seq_one_letter_code
_entity_poly.pdbx_strand_id
1 'polypeptide(L)'
;MADLKDKTALPAYYPEFYSFPPFYTRQPNAASWSSQLSQWRSFILAYCRAHKLWRLNLVDTMETDLFYNKSINRKLPLPTIREIVDDLVKSSNAEWLSSEKSIAYIYWRTPEDFASQLYSWIDETGQKGTVLTLLELTEGDNTTQQEWYGMDQAMLLKCLNILVKKGQAQVFSVGDDKGVKVW
;
A
#
# COMPACT_ATOMS: atom_id res chain seq x y z
N MET A 1 5.84 -42.22 -16.24
CA MET A 1 6.23 -42.02 -14.83
C MET A 1 6.16 -40.52 -14.60
N ALA A 2 5.21 -40.06 -13.79
CA ALA A 2 4.95 -38.64 -13.56
C ALA A 2 5.93 -38.12 -12.50
N ASP A 3 6.79 -37.19 -12.91
CA ASP A 3 7.75 -36.54 -12.03
C ASP A 3 7.05 -35.62 -11.02
N LEU A 4 7.58 -35.63 -9.80
CA LEU A 4 6.95 -35.12 -8.60
C LEU A 4 6.96 -33.58 -8.54
N LYS A 5 5.75 -33.03 -8.39
CA LYS A 5 5.38 -31.89 -7.52
C LYS A 5 6.41 -30.75 -7.43
N ASP A 6 6.22 -29.77 -8.30
CA ASP A 6 6.69 -28.40 -8.12
C ASP A 6 6.13 -27.85 -6.78
N LYS A 7 6.96 -27.83 -5.73
CA LYS A 7 6.67 -27.08 -4.51
C LYS A 7 6.87 -25.61 -4.86
N THR A 8 5.82 -24.95 -5.30
CA THR A 8 5.86 -23.51 -5.60
C THR A 8 6.27 -22.78 -4.32
N ALA A 9 7.51 -22.31 -4.27
CA ALA A 9 8.01 -21.51 -3.16
C ALA A 9 7.16 -20.23 -3.08
N LEU A 10 6.81 -19.81 -1.86
CA LEU A 10 6.11 -18.54 -1.68
C LEU A 10 6.93 -17.40 -2.32
N PRO A 11 6.28 -16.38 -2.89
CA PRO A 11 6.98 -15.21 -3.43
C PRO A 11 7.96 -14.62 -2.40
N ALA A 12 9.07 -14.05 -2.89
CA ALA A 12 10.17 -13.58 -2.04
C ALA A 12 9.77 -12.50 -1.00
N TYR A 13 8.62 -11.86 -1.15
CA TYR A 13 8.10 -10.89 -0.19
C TYR A 13 7.37 -11.52 1.01
N TYR A 14 7.10 -12.82 1.00
CA TYR A 14 6.56 -13.52 2.17
C TYR A 14 7.66 -13.71 3.22
N PRO A 15 7.39 -13.42 4.51
CA PRO A 15 8.38 -13.60 5.55
C PRO A 15 8.66 -15.09 5.81
N GLU A 16 9.88 -15.40 6.26
CA GLU A 16 10.25 -16.78 6.65
C GLU A 16 9.30 -17.36 7.71
N PHE A 17 8.80 -16.50 8.61
CA PHE A 17 7.86 -16.84 9.67
C PHE A 17 6.39 -16.94 9.19
N TYR A 18 6.11 -16.79 7.89
CA TYR A 18 4.74 -16.91 7.36
C TYR A 18 4.11 -18.28 7.66
N SER A 19 4.91 -19.35 7.69
CA SER A 19 4.43 -20.69 8.06
C SER A 19 4.64 -21.02 9.55
N PHE A 20 4.99 -20.04 10.39
CA PHE A 20 5.20 -20.22 11.83
C PHE A 20 3.90 -19.92 12.60
N PRO A 21 3.21 -20.91 13.20
CA PRO A 21 1.90 -20.68 13.81
C PRO A 21 1.84 -19.56 14.87
N PRO A 22 2.86 -19.36 15.75
CA PRO A 22 2.87 -18.25 16.70
C PRO A 22 2.88 -16.86 16.05
N PHE A 23 3.26 -16.73 14.77
CA PHE A 23 3.23 -15.45 14.05
C PHE A 23 1.80 -14.90 13.87
N TYR A 24 0.79 -15.77 13.92
CA TYR A 24 -0.64 -15.41 13.86
C TYR A 24 -1.29 -15.23 15.24
N THR A 25 -0.48 -15.27 16.30
CA THR A 25 -0.93 -15.05 17.67
C THR A 25 -0.21 -13.83 18.23
N ARG A 26 -0.97 -12.86 18.75
CA ARG A 26 -0.42 -11.68 19.43
C ARG A 26 0.49 -12.11 20.58
N GLN A 27 1.78 -11.77 20.52
CA GLN A 27 2.72 -12.13 21.59
C GLN A 27 2.40 -11.38 22.90
N PRO A 28 2.47 -12.05 24.07
CA PRO A 28 2.17 -11.43 25.36
C PRO A 28 3.32 -10.52 25.85
N ASN A 29 4.56 -10.84 25.50
CA ASN A 29 5.73 -10.05 25.86
C ASN A 29 5.88 -8.84 24.93
N ALA A 30 6.13 -7.65 25.50
CA ALA A 30 6.21 -6.41 24.74
C ALA A 30 7.37 -6.38 23.71
N ALA A 31 8.54 -6.94 24.05
CA ALA A 31 9.67 -7.00 23.13
C ALA A 31 9.37 -7.94 21.95
N SER A 32 8.84 -9.14 22.25
CA SER A 32 8.42 -10.08 21.20
C SER A 32 7.30 -9.52 20.33
N TRP A 33 6.35 -8.78 20.92
CA TRP A 33 5.29 -8.11 20.18
C TRP A 33 5.84 -7.02 19.26
N SER A 34 6.79 -6.21 19.72
CA SER A 34 7.46 -5.21 18.88
C SER A 34 8.18 -5.85 17.69
N SER A 35 8.90 -6.97 17.90
CA SER A 35 9.53 -7.72 16.81
C SER A 35 8.50 -8.32 15.85
N GLN A 36 7.37 -8.81 16.36
CA GLN A 36 6.27 -9.34 15.54
C GLN A 36 5.61 -8.23 14.71
N LEU A 37 5.37 -7.05 15.30
CA LEU A 37 4.85 -5.86 14.60
C LEU A 37 5.76 -5.44 13.46
N SER A 38 7.08 -5.38 13.69
CA SER A 38 8.04 -5.04 12.64
C SER A 38 7.98 -6.00 11.44
N GLN A 39 7.82 -7.30 11.70
CA GLN A 39 7.69 -8.30 10.64
C GLN A 39 6.37 -8.17 9.88
N TRP A 40 5.25 -7.96 10.59
CA TRP A 40 3.96 -7.70 9.97
C TRP A 40 3.97 -6.43 9.13
N ARG A 41 4.62 -5.37 9.61
CA ARG A 41 4.79 -4.11 8.88
C ARG A 41 5.47 -4.35 7.54
N SER A 42 6.63 -5.00 7.55
CA SER A 42 7.38 -5.33 6.33
C SER A 42 6.55 -6.19 5.38
N PHE A 43 5.86 -7.20 5.90
CA PHE A 43 5.05 -8.10 5.09
C PHE A 43 3.84 -7.39 4.46
N ILE A 44 3.06 -6.62 5.24
CA ILE A 44 1.90 -5.88 4.73
C ILE A 44 2.31 -4.91 3.64
N LEU A 45 3.38 -4.14 3.85
CA LEU A 45 3.83 -3.17 2.85
C LEU A 45 4.27 -3.85 1.55
N ALA A 46 5.00 -4.96 1.66
CA ALA A 46 5.46 -5.70 0.49
C ALA A 46 4.31 -6.41 -0.25
N TYR A 47 3.35 -6.98 0.49
CA TYR A 47 2.14 -7.59 -0.06
C TYR A 47 1.28 -6.55 -0.77
N CYS A 48 0.99 -5.42 -0.12
CA CYS A 48 0.23 -4.33 -0.73
C CYS A 48 0.89 -3.79 -1.99
N ARG A 49 2.22 -3.65 -1.99
CA ARG A 49 2.99 -3.23 -3.17
C ARG A 49 2.87 -4.22 -4.32
N ALA A 50 3.00 -5.53 -4.05
CA ALA A 50 2.95 -6.58 -5.05
C ALA A 50 1.57 -6.70 -5.70
N HIS A 51 0.50 -6.51 -4.91
CA HIS A 51 -0.89 -6.62 -5.36
C HIS A 51 -1.55 -5.28 -5.70
N LYS A 52 -0.79 -4.17 -5.66
CA LYS A 52 -1.29 -2.79 -5.85
C LYS A 52 -2.50 -2.45 -4.96
N LEU A 53 -2.46 -2.90 -3.70
CA LEU A 53 -3.52 -2.68 -2.72
C LEU A 53 -3.26 -1.40 -1.93
N TRP A 54 -3.84 -0.30 -2.39
CA TRP A 54 -3.71 1.02 -1.77
C TRP A 54 -4.57 1.21 -0.52
N ARG A 55 -5.66 0.43 -0.40
CA ARG A 55 -6.59 0.45 0.72
C ARG A 55 -6.82 -0.96 1.23
N LEU A 56 -6.93 -1.11 2.55
CA LEU A 56 -7.34 -2.35 3.20
C LEU A 56 -8.65 -2.11 3.95
N ASN A 57 -9.69 -2.86 3.56
CA ASN A 57 -10.83 -3.12 4.45
C ASN A 57 -10.46 -4.32 5.33
N LEU A 58 -10.43 -4.12 6.64
CA LEU A 58 -9.95 -5.16 7.55
C LEU A 58 -10.81 -6.41 7.52
N VAL A 59 -12.13 -6.27 7.38
CA VAL A 59 -13.04 -7.42 7.37
C VAL A 59 -12.81 -8.26 6.11
N ASP A 60 -12.73 -7.62 4.96
CA ASP A 60 -12.55 -8.30 3.68
C ASP A 60 -11.18 -8.98 3.59
N THR A 61 -10.15 -8.35 4.18
CA THR A 61 -8.77 -8.85 4.13
C THR A 61 -8.50 -9.99 5.10
N MET A 62 -9.36 -10.24 6.10
CA MET A 62 -9.20 -11.35 7.05
C MET A 62 -9.17 -12.73 6.38
N GLU A 63 -9.89 -12.89 5.27
CA GLU A 63 -9.99 -14.17 4.54
C GLU A 63 -8.97 -14.28 3.39
N THR A 64 -8.12 -13.26 3.23
CA THR A 64 -7.04 -13.23 2.25
C THR A 64 -5.75 -13.81 2.80
N ASP A 65 -4.82 -14.16 1.91
CA ASP A 65 -3.51 -14.72 2.28
C ASP A 65 -2.63 -13.75 3.08
N LEU A 66 -3.03 -12.47 3.18
CA LEU A 66 -2.39 -11.48 4.03
C LEU A 66 -2.56 -11.81 5.53
N PHE A 67 -3.77 -12.17 5.97
CA PHE A 67 -4.07 -12.42 7.38
C PHE A 67 -4.51 -13.84 7.70
N TYR A 68 -4.80 -14.66 6.67
CA TYR A 68 -5.14 -16.07 6.81
C TYR A 68 -4.19 -16.95 6.00
N ASN A 69 -3.36 -17.73 6.71
CA ASN A 69 -2.58 -18.80 6.10
C ASN A 69 -3.36 -20.11 6.18
N LYS A 70 -3.91 -20.51 5.03
CA LYS A 70 -4.68 -21.75 4.85
C LYS A 70 -3.85 -23.01 5.06
N SER A 71 -2.56 -22.98 4.70
CA SER A 71 -1.66 -24.15 4.77
C SER A 71 -1.39 -24.62 6.20
N ILE A 72 -1.32 -23.70 7.16
CA ILE A 72 -1.17 -24.03 8.59
C ILE A 72 -2.47 -23.83 9.38
N ASN A 73 -3.56 -23.49 8.69
CA ASN A 73 -4.85 -23.15 9.25
C ASN A 73 -4.75 -22.16 10.43
N ARG A 74 -4.15 -20.99 10.17
CA ARG A 74 -4.00 -19.90 11.15
C ARG A 74 -4.39 -18.56 10.56
N LYS A 75 -5.20 -17.82 11.31
CA LYS A 75 -5.65 -16.48 10.96
C LYS A 75 -5.44 -15.51 12.12
N LEU A 76 -5.09 -14.26 11.80
CA LEU A 76 -5.05 -13.20 12.78
C LEU A 76 -6.48 -12.78 13.16
N PRO A 77 -6.77 -12.58 14.46
CA PRO A 77 -8.04 -12.02 14.88
C PRO A 77 -8.08 -10.51 14.61
N LEU A 78 -9.27 -9.99 14.28
CA LEU A 78 -9.48 -8.58 13.91
C LEU A 78 -8.89 -7.55 14.91
N PRO A 79 -8.99 -7.73 16.24
CA PRO A 79 -8.35 -6.81 17.19
C PRO A 79 -6.83 -6.72 17.01
N THR A 80 -6.16 -7.84 16.73
CA THR A 80 -4.71 -7.86 16.49
C THR A 80 -4.35 -7.22 15.16
N ILE A 81 -5.18 -7.40 14.12
CA ILE A 81 -5.00 -6.70 12.84
C ILE A 81 -5.09 -5.18 13.05
N ARG A 82 -6.04 -4.70 13.85
CA ARG A 82 -6.14 -3.27 14.20
C ARG A 82 -4.89 -2.75 14.91
N GLU A 83 -4.33 -3.51 15.86
CA GLU A 83 -3.08 -3.13 16.52
C GLU A 83 -1.90 -3.04 15.54
N ILE A 84 -1.82 -3.95 14.56
CA ILE A 84 -0.79 -3.93 13.52
C ILE A 84 -0.96 -2.69 12.63
N VAL A 85 -2.19 -2.35 12.22
CA VAL A 85 -2.44 -1.15 11.42
C VAL A 85 -2.22 0.12 12.23
N ASP A 86 -2.52 0.12 13.53
CA ASP A 86 -2.15 1.23 14.41
C ASP A 86 -0.63 1.43 14.50
N ASP A 87 0.15 0.35 14.47
CA ASP A 87 1.61 0.41 14.39
C ASP A 87 2.09 0.99 13.03
N LEU A 88 1.45 0.59 11.92
CA LEU A 88 1.70 1.17 10.60
C LEU A 88 1.39 2.68 10.56
N VAL A 89 0.30 3.12 11.22
CA VAL A 89 -0.04 4.55 11.32
C VAL A 89 1.02 5.29 12.12
N LYS A 90 1.51 4.72 13.23
CA LYS A 90 2.59 5.32 14.04
C LYS A 90 3.90 5.47 13.26
N SER A 91 4.17 4.58 12.31
CA SER A 91 5.34 4.65 11.45
C SER A 91 5.11 5.42 10.14
N SER A 92 3.99 6.15 10.02
CA SER A 92 3.60 6.91 8.82
C SER A 92 3.45 6.05 7.56
N ASN A 93 3.24 4.74 7.72
CA ASN A 93 3.01 3.78 6.65
C ASN A 93 1.53 3.45 6.42
N ALA A 94 0.62 4.05 7.17
CA ALA A 94 -0.82 3.91 6.97
C ALA A 94 -1.59 5.13 7.47
N GLU A 95 -2.85 5.22 7.09
CA GLU A 95 -3.80 6.21 7.60
C GLU A 95 -5.20 5.61 7.68
N TRP A 96 -5.86 5.74 8.83
CA TRP A 96 -7.24 5.32 8.99
C TRP A 96 -8.20 6.25 8.24
N LEU A 97 -9.10 5.65 7.45
CA LEU A 97 -10.14 6.36 6.71
C LEU A 97 -11.48 6.46 7.45
N SER A 98 -11.61 5.74 8.56
CA SER A 98 -12.83 5.63 9.35
C SER A 98 -12.51 5.74 10.84
N SER A 99 -13.35 6.41 11.63
CA SER A 99 -13.27 6.43 13.09
C SER A 99 -13.34 5.04 13.71
N GLU A 100 -14.06 4.12 13.06
CA GLU A 100 -14.27 2.74 13.51
C GLU A 100 -13.06 1.83 13.24
N LYS A 101 -11.99 2.37 12.64
CA LYS A 101 -10.79 1.63 12.25
C LYS A 101 -11.11 0.34 11.47
N SER A 102 -11.93 0.49 10.43
CA SER A 102 -12.32 -0.59 9.52
C SER A 102 -11.59 -0.51 8.18
N ILE A 103 -11.27 0.70 7.71
CA ILE A 103 -10.59 0.93 6.43
C ILE A 103 -9.36 1.81 6.66
N ALA A 104 -8.23 1.42 6.07
CA ALA A 104 -7.00 2.22 6.07
C ALA A 104 -6.38 2.32 4.68
N TYR A 105 -5.76 3.46 4.38
CA TYR A 105 -4.74 3.55 3.33
C TYR A 105 -3.45 2.89 3.80
N ILE A 106 -2.74 2.28 2.86
CA ILE A 106 -1.40 1.71 3.08
C ILE A 106 -0.37 2.42 2.20
N TYR A 107 0.70 2.85 2.83
CA TYR A 107 1.78 3.65 2.25
C TYR A 107 3.08 2.85 2.29
N TRP A 108 3.30 1.99 1.27
CA TRP A 108 4.59 1.30 1.09
C TRP A 108 5.72 2.24 0.67
N ARG A 109 5.36 3.43 0.18
CA ARG A 109 6.18 4.64 0.19
C ARG A 109 5.35 5.79 0.72
N THR A 110 6.01 6.79 1.29
CA THR A 110 5.30 7.95 1.83
C THR A 110 4.59 8.73 0.71
N PRO A 111 3.49 9.45 1.01
CA PRO A 111 2.89 10.36 0.04
C PRO A 111 3.90 11.38 -0.53
N GLU A 112 4.88 11.81 0.27
CA GLU A 112 5.97 12.69 -0.13
C GLU A 112 6.92 12.04 -1.15
N ASP A 113 7.25 10.76 -0.97
CA ASP A 113 8.06 9.98 -1.92
C ASP A 113 7.32 9.77 -3.24
N PHE A 114 6.01 9.50 -3.18
CA PHE A 114 5.19 9.40 -4.39
C PHE A 114 5.04 10.74 -5.10
N ALA A 115 4.87 11.83 -4.36
CA ALA A 115 4.85 13.18 -4.92
C ALA A 115 6.16 13.48 -5.67
N SER A 116 7.30 13.13 -5.07
CA SER A 116 8.62 13.31 -5.69
C SER A 116 8.75 12.47 -6.97
N GLN A 117 8.31 11.21 -6.95
CA GLN A 117 8.32 10.34 -8.12
C GLN A 117 7.43 10.84 -9.26
N LEU A 118 6.21 11.29 -8.93
CA LEU A 118 5.29 11.91 -9.90
C LEU A 118 5.92 13.13 -10.55
N TYR A 119 6.54 14.00 -9.74
CA TYR A 119 7.23 15.19 -10.24
C TYR A 119 8.36 14.81 -11.21
N SER A 120 9.24 13.90 -10.80
CA SER A 120 10.36 13.44 -11.63
C SER A 120 9.88 12.84 -12.95
N TRP A 121 8.87 11.98 -12.92
CA TRP A 121 8.34 11.37 -14.14
C TRP A 121 7.71 12.38 -15.09
N ILE A 122 6.95 13.36 -14.59
CA ILE A 122 6.37 14.43 -15.42
C ILE A 122 7.47 15.29 -16.05
N ASP A 123 8.57 15.53 -15.33
CA ASP A 123 9.74 16.25 -15.85
C ASP A 123 10.47 15.45 -16.94
N GLU A 124 10.81 14.19 -16.64
CA GLU A 124 11.56 13.29 -17.52
C GLU A 124 10.81 12.98 -18.83
N THR A 125 9.47 13.01 -18.79
CA THR A 125 8.62 12.80 -19.97
C THR A 125 8.29 14.09 -20.73
N GLY A 126 8.79 15.25 -20.29
CA GLY A 126 8.57 16.54 -20.94
C GLY A 126 7.13 17.04 -20.86
N GLN A 127 6.35 16.57 -19.88
CA GLN A 127 4.92 16.91 -19.73
C GLN A 127 4.68 18.09 -18.79
N LYS A 128 5.74 18.69 -18.22
CA LYS A 128 5.63 19.95 -17.46
C LYS A 128 4.93 21.03 -18.28
N GLY A 129 4.12 21.84 -17.60
CA GLY A 129 3.35 22.91 -18.22
C GLY A 129 2.05 22.46 -18.90
N THR A 130 1.84 21.15 -19.10
CA THR A 130 0.59 20.57 -19.62
C THR A 130 -0.33 20.13 -18.49
N VAL A 131 -1.64 20.00 -18.77
CA VAL A 131 -2.61 19.47 -17.81
C VAL A 131 -2.76 17.98 -18.09
N LEU A 132 -2.53 17.15 -17.08
CA LEU A 132 -2.75 15.71 -17.10
C LEU A 132 -3.94 15.37 -16.22
N THR A 133 -4.82 14.48 -16.67
CA THR A 133 -5.89 13.94 -15.85
C THR A 133 -5.33 12.95 -14.82
N LEU A 134 -6.05 12.76 -13.71
CA LEU A 134 -5.67 11.74 -12.73
C LEU A 134 -5.69 10.33 -13.34
N LEU A 135 -6.62 10.05 -14.25
CA LEU A 135 -6.70 8.76 -14.94
C LEU A 135 -5.47 8.50 -15.82
N GLU A 136 -4.98 9.50 -16.57
CA GLU A 136 -3.74 9.34 -17.34
C GLU A 136 -2.54 8.99 -16.44
N LEU A 137 -2.49 9.57 -15.24
CA LEU A 137 -1.43 9.31 -14.27
C LEU A 137 -1.51 7.92 -13.63
N THR A 138 -2.72 7.38 -13.42
CA THR A 138 -2.92 6.10 -12.72
C THR A 138 -3.13 4.92 -13.66
N GLU A 139 -3.65 5.15 -14.86
CA GLU A 139 -4.13 4.12 -15.79
C GLU A 139 -3.60 4.30 -17.22
N GLY A 140 -2.84 5.36 -17.52
CA GLY A 140 -2.28 5.60 -18.85
C GLY A 140 -1.24 4.57 -19.30
N ASP A 141 -1.11 4.39 -20.62
CA ASP A 141 -0.16 3.43 -21.21
C ASP A 141 1.30 3.72 -20.81
N ASN A 142 1.63 5.02 -20.70
CA ASN A 142 2.96 5.49 -20.33
C ASN A 142 3.28 5.35 -18.82
N THR A 143 2.29 5.00 -17.99
CA THR A 143 2.46 4.87 -16.54
C THR A 143 2.46 3.42 -16.06
N THR A 144 2.25 2.44 -16.95
CA THR A 144 2.19 1.00 -16.62
C THR A 144 3.40 0.45 -15.85
N GLN A 145 4.59 1.02 -16.06
CA GLN A 145 5.82 0.64 -15.35
C GLN A 145 6.05 1.43 -14.05
N GLN A 146 5.24 2.44 -13.78
CA GLN A 146 5.40 3.30 -12.63
C GLN A 146 4.86 2.66 -11.37
N GLU A 147 5.48 2.97 -10.23
CA GLU A 147 5.11 2.33 -8.98
C GLU A 147 3.69 2.71 -8.52
N TRP A 148 3.24 3.92 -8.85
CA TRP A 148 1.90 4.43 -8.57
C TRP A 148 0.83 4.03 -9.61
N TYR A 149 1.16 3.19 -10.59
CA TYR A 149 0.15 2.66 -11.50
C TYR A 149 -0.96 1.94 -10.71
N GLY A 150 -2.21 2.23 -11.05
CA GLY A 150 -3.41 1.77 -10.35
C GLY A 150 -3.63 2.42 -8.98
N MET A 151 -2.94 3.52 -8.64
CA MET A 151 -3.18 4.25 -7.40
C MET A 151 -4.60 4.79 -7.35
N ASP A 152 -5.25 4.62 -6.19
CA ASP A 152 -6.54 5.23 -5.94
C ASP A 152 -6.47 6.75 -6.11
N GLN A 153 -7.44 7.33 -6.81
CA GLN A 153 -7.42 8.76 -7.17
C GLN A 153 -7.39 9.70 -5.96
N ALA A 154 -8.05 9.35 -4.85
CA ALA A 154 -8.02 10.18 -3.64
C ALA A 154 -6.64 10.13 -2.97
N MET A 155 -5.95 8.99 -3.02
CA MET A 155 -4.56 8.88 -2.59
C MET A 155 -3.61 9.64 -3.54
N LEU A 156 -3.81 9.56 -4.85
CA LEU A 156 -3.04 10.33 -5.82
C LEU A 156 -3.18 11.84 -5.56
N LEU A 157 -4.39 12.33 -5.36
CA LEU A 157 -4.63 13.73 -5.00
C LEU A 157 -3.89 14.15 -3.73
N LYS A 158 -3.81 13.26 -2.74
CA LYS A 158 -3.05 13.54 -1.52
C LYS A 158 -1.57 13.77 -1.83
N CYS A 159 -0.98 12.95 -2.71
CA CYS A 159 0.40 13.10 -3.17
C CYS A 159 0.57 14.40 -3.98
N LEU A 160 -0.32 14.66 -4.94
CA LEU A 160 -0.26 15.88 -5.77
C LEU A 160 -0.41 17.16 -4.95
N ASN A 161 -1.22 17.15 -3.90
CA ASN A 161 -1.37 18.29 -2.98
C ASN A 161 -0.06 18.65 -2.26
N ILE A 162 0.90 17.72 -2.12
CA ILE A 162 2.23 18.03 -1.59
C ILE A 162 3.00 18.90 -2.59
N LEU A 163 2.91 18.61 -3.89
CA LEU A 163 3.51 19.44 -4.94
C LEU A 163 2.84 20.81 -5.01
N VAL A 164 1.51 20.88 -4.84
CA VAL A 164 0.77 22.15 -4.75
C VAL A 164 1.28 23.00 -3.59
N LYS A 165 1.42 22.42 -2.40
CA LYS A 165 1.96 23.11 -1.22
C LYS A 165 3.39 23.60 -1.40
N LYS A 166 4.19 22.91 -2.23
CA LYS A 166 5.55 23.34 -2.61
C LYS A 166 5.56 24.41 -3.71
N GLY A 167 4.40 24.80 -4.24
CA GLY A 167 4.30 25.73 -5.36
C GLY A 167 4.75 25.12 -6.68
N GLN A 168 4.80 23.79 -6.80
CA GLN A 168 5.28 23.04 -7.97
C GLN A 168 4.15 22.48 -8.86
N ALA A 169 2.90 22.57 -8.40
CA ALA A 169 1.76 22.09 -9.16
C ALA A 169 0.47 22.87 -8.83
N GLN A 170 -0.54 22.69 -9.67
CA GLN A 170 -1.92 23.10 -9.41
C GLN A 170 -2.88 22.00 -9.85
N VAL A 171 -3.86 21.69 -8.99
CA VAL A 171 -4.94 20.77 -9.29
C VAL A 171 -6.13 21.55 -9.84
N PHE A 172 -6.73 21.02 -10.91
CA PHE A 172 -7.92 21.54 -11.57
C PHE A 172 -9.07 20.55 -11.38
N SER A 173 -10.30 21.05 -11.41
CA SER A 173 -11.51 20.23 -11.37
C SER A 173 -12.51 20.72 -12.40
N VAL A 174 -13.04 19.79 -13.20
CA VAL A 174 -14.05 20.04 -14.22
C VAL A 174 -15.17 19.02 -14.00
N GLY A 175 -16.27 19.45 -13.38
CA GLY A 175 -17.29 18.52 -12.90
C GLY A 175 -16.70 17.58 -11.83
N ASP A 176 -16.85 16.27 -12.06
CA ASP A 176 -16.28 15.23 -11.19
C ASP A 176 -14.83 14.87 -11.57
N ASP A 177 -14.36 15.30 -12.75
CA ASP A 177 -13.02 15.01 -13.25
C ASP A 177 -11.99 15.97 -12.65
N LYS A 178 -10.80 15.44 -12.41
CA LYS A 178 -9.67 16.19 -11.88
C LYS A 178 -8.45 16.05 -12.77
N GLY A 179 -7.69 17.13 -12.85
CA GLY A 179 -6.39 17.16 -13.53
C GLY A 179 -5.35 17.91 -12.72
N VAL A 180 -4.10 17.82 -13.13
CA VAL A 180 -2.98 18.50 -12.50
C VAL A 180 -2.06 19.08 -13.57
N LYS A 181 -1.56 20.29 -13.31
CA LYS A 181 -0.46 20.88 -14.05
C LYS A 181 0.72 21.02 -13.12
N VAL A 182 1.89 20.55 -13.55
CA VAL A 182 3.15 20.63 -12.80
C VAL A 182 4.11 21.57 -13.53
N TRP A 183 4.95 22.29 -12.80
CA TRP A 183 5.94 23.24 -13.32
C TRP A 183 7.38 22.91 -12.90
#